data_AF-A0A5P2WIG1-F1
#
_entry.id   AF-A0A5P2WIG1-F1
#
_cell.length_a   1.000
_cell.length_b   1.000
_cell.length_c   1.000
_cell.angle_alpha   90.00
_cell.angle_beta   90.00
_cell.angle_gamma   90.00
#
_symmetry.space_group_name_H-M   'P 1'
#
loop_
_entity.id
_entity.type
_entity.pdbx_description
1 polymer ?
#
loop_
_entity_poly.entity_id
_entity_poly.type
_entity_poly.pdbx_seq_one_letter_code
_entity_poly.pdbx_strand_id
1 'polypeptide(L)' 'MSLGMQIRRLREGRGYSLEQLAERSGLSFRGRIYIEHGQRSPSVLTLLDIAAGLDAEPGELVNHIAGEGVGEPGPP' A
#
# COMPACT_ATOMS: atom_id res chain seq x y z
N MET A 1 11.20 0.62 -3.09
CA MET A 1 10.19 1.59 -2.60
C MET A 1 9.29 0.85 -1.63
N SER A 2 8.90 1.44 -0.50
CA SER A 2 8.00 0.75 0.43
C SER A 2 6.56 0.72 -0.09
N LEU A 3 5.77 -0.26 0.35
CA LEU A 3 4.34 -0.35 0.05
C LEU A 3 3.59 0.95 0.40
N GLY A 4 3.88 1.55 1.56
CA GLY A 4 3.27 2.80 1.98
C GLY A 4 3.55 3.97 1.02
N MET A 5 4.78 4.06 0.50
CA MET A 5 5.13 5.06 -0.51
C MET A 5 4.42 4.82 -1.85
N GLN A 6 4.25 3.57 -2.25
CA GLN A 6 3.51 3.24 -3.48
C GLN A 6 2.02 3.59 -3.36
N ILE A 7 1.39 3.26 -2.22
CA ILE A 7 0.01 3.66 -1.92
C ILE A 7 -0.14 5.18 -1.97
N ARG A 8 0.77 5.92 -1.33
CA ARG A 8 0.80 7.38 -1.37
C ARG A 8 0.86 7.91 -2.80
N ARG A 9 1.76 7.37 -3.62
CA ARG A 9 1.93 7.79 -5.03
C ARG A 9 0.65 7.58 -5.83
N LEU A 10 0.02 6.40 -5.71
CA LEU A 10 -1.23 6.09 -6.41
C LEU A 10 -2.38 6.98 -5.94
N ARG A 11 -2.44 7.28 -4.64
CA ARG A 11 -3.43 8.18 -4.04
C ARG A 11 -3.29 9.61 -4.58
N GLU A 12 -2.08 10.15 -4.55
CA GLU A 12 -1.80 11.51 -5.03
C GLU A 12 -2.02 11.63 -6.55
N GLY A 13 -1.64 10.61 -7.32
CA GLY A 13 -1.90 10.56 -8.76
C GLY A 13 -3.39 10.57 -9.14
N ARG A 14 -4.26 10.19 -8.19
CA ARG A 14 -5.73 10.22 -8.34
C ARG A 14 -6.37 11.46 -7.72
N GLY A 15 -5.57 12.38 -7.17
CA GLY A 15 -6.07 13.59 -6.51
C GLY A 15 -6.83 13.30 -5.21
N TYR A 16 -6.67 12.12 -4.61
CA TYR A 16 -7.35 11.77 -3.38
C TYR A 16 -6.62 12.33 -2.17
N SER A 17 -7.36 13.01 -1.30
CA SER A 17 -6.90 13.33 0.05
C SER A 17 -6.72 12.05 0.86
N LEU A 18 -6.06 12.20 2.00
CA LEU A 18 -6.04 11.12 2.98
C LEU A 18 -7.49 10.74 3.34
N GLU A 19 -8.31 11.64 3.85
CA GLU A 19 -9.67 11.31 4.26
C GLU A 19 -10.50 10.57 3.19
N GLN A 20 -10.40 11.02 1.93
CA GLN A 20 -11.12 10.41 0.80
C GLN A 20 -10.74 8.96 0.54
N LEU A 21 -9.44 8.61 0.55
CA LEU A 21 -9.07 7.21 0.37
C LEU A 21 -9.46 6.35 1.59
N ALA A 22 -9.46 6.89 2.82
CA ALA A 22 -9.94 6.15 4.00
C ALA A 22 -11.43 5.78 3.86
N GLU A 23 -12.24 6.76 3.46
CA GLU A 23 -13.67 6.55 3.21
C GLU A 23 -13.91 5.51 2.10
N ARG A 24 -13.21 5.65 0.97
CA ARG A 24 -13.33 4.74 -0.18
C ARG A 24 -12.87 3.32 0.11
N SER A 25 -11.86 3.14 0.96
CA SER A 25 -11.35 1.83 1.35
C SER A 25 -12.05 1.25 2.59
N GLY A 26 -13.05 1.94 3.18
CA GLY A 26 -13.68 1.51 4.43
C GLY A 26 -12.72 1.44 5.62
N LEU A 27 -11.58 2.15 5.58
CA LEU A 27 -10.56 2.11 6.62
C LEU A 27 -10.70 3.30 7.57
N SER A 28 -10.36 3.07 8.85
CA SER A 28 -10.17 4.17 9.78
C SER A 28 -9.03 5.09 9.31
N PHE A 29 -9.23 6.41 9.45
CA PHE A 29 -8.24 7.42 9.09
C PHE A 29 -6.86 7.17 9.73
N ARG A 30 -6.85 6.77 11.01
CA ARG A 30 -5.61 6.42 11.75
C ARG A 30 -4.90 5.20 11.15
N GLY A 31 -5.63 4.11 10.87
CA GLY A 31 -5.02 2.89 10.33
C GLY A 31 -4.27 3.12 9.02
N ARG A 32 -4.77 4.02 8.19
CA ARG A 32 -4.18 4.34 6.89
C ARG A 32 -2.95 5.25 6.95
N ILE A 33 -2.90 6.18 7.90
CA ILE A 33 -1.69 6.99 8.18
C ILE A 33 -0.53 6.06 8.56
N TYR A 34 -0.76 5.09 9.45
CA TYR A 34 0.28 4.13 9.84
C TYR A 34 0.78 3.28 8.66
N ILE A 35 -0.08 2.96 7.69
CA ILE A 35 0.28 2.19 6.49
C ILE A 35 1.10 3.03 5.51
N GLU A 36 0.66 4.25 5.16
CA GLU A 36 1.42 5.12 4.24
C GLU A 36 2.80 5.50 4.81
N HIS A 37 2.93 5.64 6.14
CA HIS A 37 4.20 5.90 6.80
C HIS A 37 5.06 4.65 7.05
N GLY A 38 4.61 3.46 6.65
CA GLY A 38 5.37 2.20 6.83
C GLY A 38 5.48 1.74 8.29
N GLN A 39 4.67 2.29 9.19
CA GLN A 39 4.64 1.93 10.61
C GLN A 39 3.81 0.66 10.87
N ARG A 40 2.97 0.25 9.91
CA ARG A 40 2.19 -1.00 9.97
C ARG A 40 2.07 -1.64 8.61
N SER A 41 2.39 -2.94 8.52
CA SER A 41 2.09 -3.76 7.35
C SER A 41 0.58 -4.07 7.32
N PRO A 42 -0.13 -3.77 6.21
CA PRO A 42 -1.54 -4.12 6.09
C PRO A 42 -1.71 -5.65 5.97
N SER A 43 -2.86 -6.15 6.42
CA SER A 43 -3.26 -7.52 6.07
C SER A 43 -3.58 -7.60 4.57
N VAL A 44 -3.67 -8.83 4.02
CA VAL A 44 -4.08 -9.02 2.62
C VAL A 44 -5.45 -8.38 2.35
N LEU A 45 -6.42 -8.57 3.26
CA LEU A 45 -7.74 -7.96 3.10
C LEU A 45 -7.67 -6.43 3.08
N THR A 46 -6.91 -5.83 4.01
CA THR A 46 -6.69 -4.39 4.04
C THR A 46 -5.99 -3.88 2.77
N LEU A 47 -5.09 -4.67 2.18
CA LEU A 47 -4.45 -4.33 0.91
C LEU A 47 -5.45 -4.33 -0.25
N LEU A 48 -6.36 -5.31 -0.29
CA LEU A 48 -7.45 -5.36 -1.27
C LEU A 48 -8.42 -4.19 -1.11
N ASP A 49 -8.78 -3.83 0.13
CA ASP A 49 -9.64 -2.68 0.41
C ASP A 49 -9.00 -1.36 -0.05
N ILE A 50 -7.68 -1.20 0.14
CA ILE A 50 -6.93 -0.04 -0.34
C ILE A 50 -6.88 -0.02 -1.87
N ALA A 51 -6.66 -1.16 -2.51
CA ALA A 51 -6.65 -1.27 -3.97
C ALA A 51 -8.02 -0.88 -4.55
N ALA A 52 -9.11 -1.38 -3.96
CA ALA A 52 -10.47 -1.01 -4.33
C ALA A 52 -10.75 0.49 -4.11
N GLY A 53 -10.34 1.05 -2.97
CA GLY A 53 -10.51 2.48 -2.68
C GLY A 53 -9.66 3.40 -3.58
N LEU A 54 -8.56 2.87 -4.10
CA LEU A 54 -7.76 3.52 -5.12
C LEU A 54 -8.29 3.30 -6.54
N ASP A 55 -9.21 2.37 -6.81
CA ASP A 55 -9.52 1.97 -8.18
C ASP A 55 -8.24 1.52 -8.92
N ALA A 56 -7.53 0.58 -8.30
CA ALA A 56 -6.26 0.02 -8.77
C ALA A 56 -6.27 -1.50 -8.63
N GLU A 57 -5.51 -2.20 -9.47
CA GLU A 57 -5.27 -3.62 -9.29
C GLU A 57 -4.32 -3.85 -8.09
N PRO A 58 -4.54 -4.88 -7.25
CA PRO A 58 -3.65 -5.17 -6.11
C PRO A 58 -2.18 -5.33 -6.52
N GLY A 59 -1.92 -5.81 -7.75
CA GLY A 59 -0.58 -5.91 -8.32
C GLY A 59 0.14 -4.56 -8.43
N GLU A 60 -0.58 -3.47 -8.68
CA GLU A 60 -0.01 -2.11 -8.77
C GLU A 60 0.52 -1.60 -7.42
N LEU A 61 -0.01 -2.12 -6.31
CA LEU A 61 0.44 -1.75 -4.96
C LEU A 61 1.73 -2.48 -4.60
N VAL A 62 1.93 -3.70 -5.11
CA VAL A 62 3.03 -4.59 -4.70
C VAL A 62 4.18 -4.69 -5.69
N ASN A 63 4.00 -4.21 -6.92
CA ASN A 63 4.99 -4.29 -8.02
C ASN A 63 6.34 -3.64 -7.70
N HIS A 64 6.46 -2.81 -6.66
CA HIS A 64 7.70 -2.11 -6.29
C HIS A 64 8.25 -2.54 -4.91
N ILE A 65 7.66 -3.57 -4.31
CA ILE A 65 8.11 -4.20 -3.04
C ILE A 65 9.22 -5.24 -3.31
N ALA A 66 9.48 -5.58 -4.57
CA ALA A 66 10.59 -6.44 -4.97
C ALA A 66 11.94 -5.73 -4.75
N GLY A 67 12.48 -5.82 -3.53
CA GLY A 67 13.76 -5.23 -3.16
C GLY A 67 14.29 -5.54 -1.77
N GLU A 68 13.56 -6.24 -0.91
CA GLU A 68 14.09 -6.68 0.41
C GLU A 68 13.62 -8.11 0.69
N GLY A 69 14.38 -9.11 0.24
CA GLY A 69 14.06 -10.52 0.54
C GLY A 69 14.45 -11.58 -0.50
N VAL A 70 15.31 -11.30 -1.48
CA VAL A 70 15.98 -12.40 -2.20
C VAL A 70 17.14 -12.84 -1.32
N GLY A 71 16.91 -13.90 -0.54
CA GLY A 71 17.98 -14.62 0.12
C GLY A 71 19.05 -14.96 -0.90
N GLU A 72 20.30 -14.68 -0.56
CA GLU A 72 21.45 -15.11 -1.36
C GLU A 72 21.28 -16.60 -1.71
N PRO A 73 21.54 -17.01 -2.97
CA PRO A 73 21.69 -18.43 -3.25
C PRO A 73 22.85 -18.93 -2.39
N GLY A 74 22.58 -19.92 -1.53
CA GLY A 74 23.59 -20.53 -0.66
C GLY A 74 24.80 -21.01 -1.47
N PRO A 75 25.99 -21.07 -0.85
CA PRO A 75 27.23 -21.40 -1.55
C PRO A 75 27.16 -22.80 -2.18
N PRO A 76 27.95 -23.03 -3.25
CA PRO A 76 27.89 -24.25 -4.07
C PRO A 76 28.21 -25.54 -3.31
#